data_AF-A0A8C0UMU0-F1
#
_entry.id   AF-A0A8C0UMU0-F1
#
_cell.length_a   1.000
_cell.length_b   1.000
_cell.length_c   1.000
_cell.angle_alpha   90.00
_cell.angle_beta   90.00
_cell.angle_gamma   90.00
#
_symmetry.space_group_name_H-M   'P 1'
#
loop_
_entity.id
_entity.type
_entity.pdbx_description
1 polymer ?
#
loop_
_entity_poly.entity_id
_entity_poly.type
_entity_poly.pdbx_seq_one_letter_code
_entity_poly.pdbx_strand_id
1 'polypeptide(L)'
;CAESGGGGRGGGGVPGKMESNPVLLESKSSPLNLLHEMQQLRLLGHLCDVTVSVEYQGVRAEFPAHKAVLAATSKFFKEVFLNEKAADGSTALCG
;
A
#
# COMPACT_ATOMS: atom_id res chain seq x y z
N CYS A 1 4.46 59.25 -29.64
CA CYS A 1 5.63 60.13 -29.46
C CYS A 1 6.34 59.75 -28.17
N ALA A 2 7.67 59.84 -28.18
CA ALA A 2 8.69 59.45 -27.19
C ALA A 2 9.24 58.01 -27.28
N GLU A 3 10.55 57.97 -27.53
CA GLU A 3 11.44 56.86 -27.89
C GLU A 3 12.33 56.38 -26.72
N SER A 4 12.99 55.23 -26.93
CA SER A 4 14.35 54.84 -26.46
C SER A 4 14.58 54.67 -24.95
N GLY A 5 15.31 53.70 -24.43
CA GLY A 5 16.21 52.68 -24.98
C GLY A 5 16.96 52.02 -23.81
N GLY A 6 17.75 50.96 -24.06
CA GLY A 6 18.71 50.46 -23.08
C GLY A 6 18.96 48.95 -23.13
N GLY A 7 19.94 48.53 -23.91
CA GLY A 7 20.50 47.17 -23.85
C GLY A 7 21.32 46.95 -22.57
N GLY A 8 21.25 45.73 -22.02
CA GLY A 8 21.98 45.29 -20.84
C GLY A 8 22.43 43.84 -21.00
N ARG A 9 23.73 43.62 -20.80
CA ARG A 9 24.53 42.47 -21.21
C ARG A 9 24.18 41.18 -20.45
N GLY A 10 24.45 40.06 -21.09
CA GLY A 10 24.26 38.72 -20.54
C GLY A 10 24.93 38.51 -19.18
N GLY A 11 24.14 37.94 -18.27
CA GLY A 11 24.64 37.15 -17.15
C GLY A 11 24.14 35.73 -17.36
N GLY A 12 25.06 34.77 -17.41
CA GLY A 12 24.73 33.35 -17.49
C GLY A 12 23.80 32.97 -16.34
N GLY A 13 22.52 32.78 -16.66
CA GLY A 13 21.55 32.25 -15.73
C GLY A 13 21.85 30.78 -15.49
N VAL A 14 22.29 30.49 -14.27
CA VAL A 14 22.31 29.14 -13.70
C VAL A 14 20.97 28.47 -14.04
N PRO A 15 20.91 27.25 -14.60
CA PRO A 15 19.63 26.58 -14.83
C PRO A 15 18.92 26.46 -13.49
N GLY A 16 17.85 27.25 -13.31
CA GLY A 16 17.03 27.24 -12.12
C GLY A 16 16.54 25.82 -11.90
N LYS A 17 16.87 25.23 -10.73
CA LYS A 17 16.24 24.00 -10.28
C LYS A 17 14.73 24.20 -10.36
N MET A 18 14.06 23.34 -11.11
CA MET A 18 12.60 23.28 -11.11
C MET A 18 12.16 22.86 -9.71
N GLU A 19 11.70 23.82 -8.91
CA GLU A 19 11.12 23.55 -7.59
C GLU A 19 9.75 22.91 -7.83
N SER A 20 9.73 21.59 -7.92
CA SER A 20 8.51 20.81 -7.98
C SER A 20 7.86 20.80 -6.60
N ASN A 21 6.94 21.72 -6.35
CA ASN A 21 6.10 21.68 -5.15
C ASN A 21 5.22 20.41 -5.20
N PRO A 22 5.36 19.45 -4.27
CA PRO A 22 4.53 18.26 -4.27
C PRO A 22 3.07 18.65 -4.00
N VAL A 23 2.18 18.33 -4.94
CA VAL A 23 0.72 18.46 -4.73
C VAL A 23 0.25 17.25 -3.94
N LEU A 24 -0.34 17.49 -2.77
CA LEU A 24 -0.98 16.45 -1.99
C LEU A 24 -2.33 16.09 -2.61
N LEU A 25 -2.49 14.84 -3.02
CA LEU A 25 -3.75 14.28 -3.49
C LEU A 25 -4.30 13.36 -2.41
N GLU A 26 -5.32 13.83 -1.69
CA GLU A 26 -6.01 13.05 -0.67
C GLU A 26 -7.46 12.82 -1.09
N SER A 27 -7.88 11.55 -1.09
CA SER A 27 -9.27 11.17 -1.29
C SER A 27 -9.83 10.61 0.00
N LYS A 28 -10.98 11.13 0.43
CA LYS A 28 -11.66 10.66 1.65
C LYS A 28 -12.31 9.29 1.46
N SER A 29 -12.67 8.93 0.23
CA SER A 29 -13.37 7.66 -0.07
C SER A 29 -12.43 6.52 -0.46
N SER A 30 -11.18 6.83 -0.84
CA SER A 30 -10.25 5.79 -1.32
C SER A 30 -9.97 4.68 -0.31
N PRO A 31 -9.85 4.91 1.03
CA PRO A 31 -9.58 3.81 1.95
C PRO A 31 -10.76 2.84 2.06
N LEU A 32 -12.00 3.36 2.05
CA LEU A 32 -13.21 2.53 2.12
C LEU A 32 -13.42 1.74 0.84
N ASN A 33 -13.24 2.37 -0.32
CA ASN A 33 -13.34 1.69 -1.61
C ASN A 33 -12.28 0.59 -1.73
N LEU A 34 -11.04 0.87 -1.29
CA LEU A 34 -9.98 -0.14 -1.26
C LEU A 34 -10.36 -1.34 -0.39
N LEU A 35 -10.87 -1.11 0.83
CA LEU A 35 -11.29 -2.21 1.71
C LEU A 35 -12.45 -3.02 1.11
N HIS A 36 -13.38 -2.36 0.43
CA HIS A 36 -14.48 -3.03 -0.27
C HIS A 36 -13.97 -3.93 -1.40
N GLU A 37 -13.08 -3.42 -2.25
CA GLU A 37 -12.47 -4.18 -3.34
C GLU A 37 -11.62 -5.35 -2.80
N MET A 38 -10.83 -5.13 -1.75
CA MET A 38 -10.04 -6.20 -1.13
C MET A 38 -10.93 -7.33 -0.58
N GLN A 39 -12.11 -7.02 -0.05
CA GLN A 39 -13.09 -8.03 0.35
C GLN A 39 -13.64 -8.81 -0.86
N GLN A 40 -13.97 -8.14 -1.97
CA GLN A 40 -14.43 -8.83 -3.18
C GLN A 40 -13.35 -9.76 -3.75
N LEU A 41 -12.10 -9.29 -3.80
CA LEU A 41 -10.96 -10.09 -4.23
C LEU A 41 -10.79 -11.33 -3.36
N ARG A 42 -10.98 -11.21 -2.04
CA ARG A 42 -10.92 -12.36 -1.12
C ARG A 42 -12.02 -13.38 -1.45
N LEU A 43 -13.26 -12.93 -1.67
CA LEU A 43 -14.38 -13.82 -1.99
C LEU A 43 -14.18 -14.56 -3.33
N LEU A 44 -13.51 -13.91 -4.28
CA LEU A 44 -13.15 -14.51 -5.57
C LEU A 44 -11.86 -15.35 -5.51
N GLY A 45 -11.14 -15.36 -4.38
CA GLY A 45 -9.84 -16.04 -4.24
C GLY A 45 -8.70 -15.36 -5.01
N HIS A 46 -8.86 -14.10 -5.40
CA HIS A 46 -7.87 -13.34 -6.15
C HIS A 46 -6.85 -12.68 -5.23
N LEU A 47 -5.58 -12.74 -5.65
CA LEU A 47 -4.43 -12.18 -4.94
C LEU A 47 -4.22 -12.72 -3.53
N CYS A 48 -4.94 -13.78 -3.12
CA CYS A 48 -4.75 -14.41 -1.83
C CYS A 48 -3.36 -15.07 -1.78
N ASP A 49 -2.53 -14.62 -0.85
CA ASP A 49 -1.13 -15.02 -0.66
C ASP A 49 -0.93 -15.82 0.65
N VAL A 50 -2.01 -16.08 1.38
CA VAL A 50 -2.05 -16.92 2.57
C VAL A 50 -3.39 -17.66 2.69
N THR A 51 -3.36 -18.85 3.25
CA THR A 51 -4.54 -19.58 3.72
C THR A 51 -4.42 -19.78 5.22
N VAL A 52 -5.43 -19.31 5.96
CA VAL A 52 -5.52 -19.51 7.40
C VAL A 52 -6.29 -20.80 7.64
N SER A 53 -5.66 -21.78 8.29
CA SER A 53 -6.34 -23.00 8.71
C SER A 53 -6.74 -22.87 10.17
N VAL A 54 -8.03 -23.12 10.45
CA VAL A 54 -8.60 -23.10 11.78
C VAL A 54 -9.15 -24.48 12.08
N GLU A 55 -8.74 -25.04 13.22
CA GLU A 55 -9.30 -26.30 13.73
C GLU A 55 -10.10 -26.01 14.99
N TYR A 56 -11.37 -26.41 15.01
CA TYR A 56 -12.24 -26.22 16.16
C TYR A 56 -13.15 -27.44 16.34
N GLN A 57 -13.12 -28.03 17.55
CA GLN A 57 -13.89 -29.23 17.90
C GLN A 57 -13.69 -30.40 16.90
N GLY A 58 -12.47 -30.56 16.37
CA GLY A 58 -12.14 -31.61 15.39
C GLY A 58 -12.60 -31.32 13.96
N VAL A 59 -13.15 -30.13 13.68
CA VAL A 59 -13.47 -29.66 12.33
C VAL A 59 -12.39 -28.69 11.87
N ARG A 60 -11.74 -29.00 10.74
CA ARG A 60 -10.78 -28.12 10.08
C ARG A 60 -11.43 -27.32 8.96
N ALA A 61 -11.21 -26.02 8.93
CA ALA A 61 -11.65 -25.11 7.88
C ALA A 61 -10.48 -24.25 7.39
N GLU A 62 -10.49 -23.93 6.09
CA GLU A 62 -9.43 -23.16 5.44
C GLU A 62 -10.00 -21.87 4.86
N PHE A 63 -9.28 -20.76 5.09
CA PHE A 63 -9.72 -19.42 4.72
C PHE A 63 -8.63 -18.72 3.91
N PRO A 64 -8.76 -18.63 2.58
CA PRO A 64 -7.87 -17.79 1.78
C PRO A 64 -8.04 -16.32 2.17
N ALA A 65 -6.92 -15.60 2.23
CA ALA A 65 -6.85 -14.22 2.65
C ALA A 65 -5.62 -13.51 2.09
N HIS A 66 -5.51 -12.21 2.39
CA HIS A 66 -4.37 -11.37 2.04
C HIS A 66 -3.54 -11.09 3.30
N LYS A 67 -2.24 -11.42 3.30
CA LYS A 67 -1.31 -11.15 4.40
C LYS A 67 -1.32 -9.68 4.80
N ALA A 68 -1.31 -8.78 3.81
CA ALA A 68 -1.32 -7.33 4.06
C ALA A 68 -2.55 -6.86 4.83
N VAL A 69 -3.75 -7.35 4.47
CA VAL A 69 -5.01 -6.97 5.13
C VAL A 69 -5.06 -7.53 6.55
N LEU A 70 -4.65 -8.79 6.73
CA LEU A 70 -4.56 -9.41 8.06
C LEU A 70 -3.54 -8.69 8.96
N ALA A 71 -2.35 -8.38 8.45
CA ALA A 71 -1.32 -7.64 9.20
C ALA A 71 -1.73 -6.21 9.54
N ALA A 72 -2.50 -5.54 8.68
CA ALA A 72 -3.00 -4.20 8.94
C ALA A 72 -4.06 -4.17 10.05
N THR A 73 -4.81 -5.25 10.24
CA THR A 73 -5.97 -5.32 11.14
C THR A 73 -5.73 -6.12 12.43
N SER A 74 -4.67 -6.92 12.49
CA SER A 74 -4.36 -7.78 13.64
C SER A 74 -2.88 -7.73 14.00
N LYS A 75 -2.60 -7.43 15.27
CA LYS A 75 -1.23 -7.44 15.80
C LYS A 75 -0.57 -8.81 15.66
N PHE A 76 -1.33 -9.88 15.89
CA PHE A 76 -0.83 -11.26 15.73
C PHE A 76 -0.34 -11.51 14.31
N PHE A 77 -1.20 -11.27 13.30
CA PHE A 77 -0.82 -11.48 11.91
C PHE A 77 0.27 -10.53 11.45
N LYS A 78 0.32 -9.32 12.00
CA LYS A 78 1.40 -8.38 11.74
C LYS A 78 2.76 -8.93 12.17
N GLU A 79 2.84 -9.48 13.39
CA GLU A 79 4.07 -10.08 13.91
C GLU A 79 4.42 -11.38 13.15
N VAL A 80 3.43 -12.21 12.86
CA VAL A 80 3.63 -13.47 12.11
C VAL A 80 4.14 -13.21 10.68
N PHE A 81 3.61 -12.21 9.97
CA PHE A 81 3.95 -11.98 8.57
C PHE A 81 5.12 -11.03 8.34
N LEU A 82 5.39 -10.10 9.26
CA LEU A 82 6.46 -9.10 9.09
C LEU A 82 7.74 -9.43 9.87
N ASN A 83 7.74 -10.43 10.74
CA ASN A 83 8.95 -10.87 11.43
C ASN A 83 9.71 -11.89 10.57
N GLU A 84 10.96 -11.57 10.21
CA GLU A 84 11.83 -12.25 9.22
C GLU A 84 12.23 -13.71 9.58
N LYS A 85 11.63 -14.28 10.63
CA LYS A 85 11.91 -15.64 11.12
C LYS A 85 10.92 -16.71 10.65
N ALA A 86 9.83 -16.33 9.98
CA ALA A 86 8.79 -17.26 9.54
C ALA A 86 8.91 -17.59 8.04
N ALA A 87 9.98 -18.28 7.66
CA ALA A 87 10.16 -18.78 6.30
C ALA A 87 10.42 -20.29 6.29
N ASP A 88 9.40 -21.07 6.64
CA ASP A 88 9.08 -22.30 5.91
C ASP A 88 7.55 -22.40 5.75
N GLY A 89 7.09 -23.11 4.71
CA GLY A 89 5.76 -23.02 4.06
C GLY A 89 4.59 -22.43 4.88
N SER A 90 4.16 -21.22 4.49
CA SER A 90 3.25 -20.35 5.26
C SER A 90 1.79 -20.83 5.34
N THR A 91 1.54 -21.96 5.99
CA THR A 91 0.25 -22.21 6.65
C THR A 91 0.27 -21.46 7.99
N ALA A 92 -0.54 -20.41 8.12
CA ALA A 92 -0.80 -19.82 9.42
C ALA A 92 -1.82 -20.73 10.14
N LEU A 93 -1.31 -21.55 11.07
CA LEU A 93 -2.14 -22.39 11.93
C LEU A 93 -2.63 -21.54 13.11
N CYS A 94 -3.95 -21.36 13.22
CA CYS A 94 -4.58 -20.87 14.44
C CYS A 94 -5.09 -22.09 15.19
N GLY A 95 -4.44 -22.42 16.31
CA GLY A 95 -4.89 -23.43 17.26
C GLY A 95 -5.91 -22.89 18.26
#